data_AF-A0AAU6U5Z8-F1
#
_entry.id   AF-A0AAU6U5Z8-F1
#
_cell.length_a   1.000
_cell.length_b   1.000
_cell.length_c   1.000
_cell.angle_alpha   90.00
_cell.angle_beta   90.00
_cell.angle_gamma   90.00
#
_symmetry.space_group_name_H-M   'P 1'
#
loop_
_entity.id
_entity.type
_entity.pdbx_description
1 polymer ?
#
loop_
_entity_poly.entity_id
_entity_poly.type
_entity_poly.pdbx_seq_one_letter_code
_entity_poly.pdbx_strand_id
1 'polypeptide(L)'
;MHTETHDQNLTPDSPALLHQTDQILARIHTLLGDQGIRPNEVQKQMLASHVKAMVWRSHSGESLPEVDLSLFDEISPLSLRLAEQVVAWLDKLAYEEAHLLSVHFEVAKENELSSVLNQ
;
A
#
# COMPACT_ATOMS: atom_id res chain seq x y z
N MET A 1 -40.18 -7.67 -3.43
CA MET A 1 -39.29 -6.50 -3.31
C MET A 1 -37.94 -6.94 -3.83
N HIS A 2 -37.60 -6.55 -5.05
CA HIS A 2 -36.31 -6.90 -5.65
C HIS A 2 -35.28 -5.98 -5.03
N THR A 3 -34.36 -6.53 -4.23
CA THR A 3 -33.14 -5.81 -3.86
C THR A 3 -32.24 -5.81 -5.08
N GLU A 4 -32.45 -4.82 -5.94
CA GLU A 4 -31.45 -4.39 -6.92
C GLU A 4 -30.27 -3.85 -6.10
N THR A 5 -29.30 -4.72 -5.77
CA THR A 5 -27.97 -4.28 -5.38
C THR A 5 -27.38 -3.62 -6.61
N HIS A 6 -27.53 -2.30 -6.64
CA HIS A 6 -27.00 -1.40 -7.64
C HIS A 6 -25.53 -1.75 -7.88
N ASP A 7 -25.24 -2.39 -9.02
CA ASP A 7 -23.93 -2.44 -9.65
C ASP A 7 -23.53 -0.98 -9.92
N GLN A 8 -23.02 -0.33 -8.88
CA GLN A 8 -22.44 0.99 -9.01
C GLN A 8 -21.17 0.81 -9.79
N ASN A 9 -21.12 1.40 -10.98
CA ASN A 9 -19.91 1.52 -11.76
C ASN A 9 -18.95 2.45 -10.99
N LEU A 10 -18.27 1.89 -9.98
CA LEU A 10 -17.36 2.63 -9.13
C LEU A 10 -16.16 3.07 -9.96
N THR A 11 -15.65 4.25 -9.62
CA THR A 11 -14.41 4.82 -10.13
C THR A 11 -13.39 4.87 -9.01
N PRO A 12 -12.08 5.02 -9.29
CA PRO A 12 -11.05 5.20 -8.26
C PRO A 12 -11.32 6.35 -7.27
N ASP A 13 -12.13 7.33 -7.67
CA ASP A 13 -12.51 8.50 -6.86
C ASP A 13 -13.87 8.35 -6.16
N SER A 14 -14.50 7.17 -6.28
CA SER A 14 -15.79 6.92 -5.63
C SER A 14 -15.64 6.96 -4.10
N PRO A 15 -16.57 7.61 -3.36
CA PRO A 15 -16.46 7.77 -1.91
C PRO A 15 -16.25 6.47 -1.13
N ALA A 16 -16.85 5.37 -1.59
CA ALA A 16 -16.67 4.04 -0.98
C ALA A 16 -15.22 3.54 -1.06
N LEU A 17 -14.55 3.71 -2.20
CA LEU A 17 -13.15 3.29 -2.39
C LEU A 17 -12.16 4.24 -1.69
N LEU A 18 -12.48 5.54 -1.67
CA LEU A 18 -11.69 6.51 -0.88
C LEU A 18 -11.78 6.19 0.61
N HIS A 19 -12.96 5.87 1.12
CA HIS A 19 -13.13 5.47 2.52
C HIS A 19 -12.33 4.19 2.85
N GLN A 20 -12.38 3.18 1.99
CA GLN A 20 -11.57 1.97 2.16
C GLN A 20 -10.06 2.28 2.12
N THR A 21 -9.63 3.17 1.23
CA THR A 21 -8.24 3.64 1.15
C THR A 21 -7.80 4.27 2.47
N ASP A 22 -8.61 5.15 3.06
CA ASP A 22 -8.32 5.80 4.35
C ASP A 22 -8.22 4.77 5.49
N GLN A 23 -9.10 3.76 5.51
CA GLN A 23 -9.07 2.67 6.49
C GLN A 23 -7.79 1.85 6.39
N ILE A 24 -7.38 1.50 5.17
CA ILE A 24 -6.14 0.75 4.92
C ILE A 24 -4.93 1.60 5.32
N LEU A 25 -4.88 2.89 4.93
CA LEU A 25 -3.79 3.79 5.29
C LEU A 25 -3.64 3.97 6.81
N ALA A 26 -4.75 4.13 7.54
CA ALA A 26 -4.71 4.22 9.01
C ALA A 26 -4.10 2.95 9.64
N ARG A 27 -4.44 1.78 9.09
CA ARG A 27 -3.91 0.49 9.53
C ARG A 27 -2.43 0.33 9.16
N ILE A 28 -2.01 0.77 7.98
CA ILE A 28 -0.59 0.80 7.56
C ILE A 28 0.22 1.71 8.49
N HIS A 29 -0.26 2.92 8.79
CA HIS A 29 0.46 3.85 9.67
C HIS A 29 0.62 3.29 11.08
N THR A 30 -0.38 2.54 11.58
CA THR A 30 -0.26 1.83 12.86
C THR A 30 0.79 0.72 12.77
N LEU A 31 0.75 -0.10 11.72
CA LEU A 31 1.71 -1.19 11.50
C LEU A 31 3.16 -0.70 11.40
N LEU A 32 3.42 0.34 10.60
CA LEU A 32 4.73 0.99 10.52
C LEU A 32 5.10 1.63 11.85
N GLY A 33 4.10 2.24 12.50
CA GLY A 33 4.08 2.71 13.89
C GLY A 33 4.81 1.77 14.85
N ASP A 34 4.30 0.55 14.92
CA ASP A 34 4.74 -0.52 15.81
C ASP A 34 6.16 -1.03 15.51
N GLN A 35 6.63 -0.84 14.27
CA GLN A 35 8.00 -1.18 13.84
C GLN A 35 8.98 -0.02 13.97
N GLY A 36 8.55 1.12 14.53
CA GLY A 36 9.37 2.32 14.66
C GLY A 36 9.41 3.18 13.41
N ILE A 37 8.97 2.70 12.24
CA ILE A 37 9.07 3.39 10.94
C ILE A 37 8.12 4.59 10.86
N ARG A 38 8.63 5.79 10.57
CA ARG A 38 7.85 7.04 10.40
C ARG A 38 8.08 7.67 9.02
N PRO A 39 7.16 7.45 8.07
CA PRO A 39 7.20 8.16 6.79
C PRO A 39 7.05 9.68 6.98
N ASN A 40 7.80 10.47 6.22
CA ASN A 40 7.61 11.92 6.14
C ASN A 40 6.38 12.28 5.27
N GLU A 41 6.00 13.56 5.21
CA GLU A 41 4.79 14.00 4.48
C GLU A 41 4.79 13.63 2.98
N VAL A 42 5.93 13.72 2.30
CA VAL A 42 6.03 13.34 0.89
C VAL A 42 5.87 11.82 0.73
N GLN A 43 6.50 11.04 1.62
CA GLN A 43 6.38 9.58 1.62
C GLN A 43 4.94 9.14 1.92
N LYS A 44 4.24 9.80 2.85
CA LYS A 44 2.81 9.56 3.12
C LYS A 44 1.96 9.83 1.89
N GLN A 45 2.22 10.90 1.16
CA GLN A 45 1.47 11.22 -0.06
C GLN A 45 1.69 10.19 -1.17
N MET A 46 2.92 9.71 -1.34
CA MET A 46 3.24 8.66 -2.31
C MET A 46 2.59 7.33 -1.92
N LEU A 47 2.66 6.96 -0.64
CA LEU A 47 2.02 5.77 -0.09
C LEU A 47 0.49 5.83 -0.28
N ALA A 48 -0.13 6.99 -0.02
CA ALA A 48 -1.57 7.18 -0.21
C ALA A 48 -1.99 6.99 -1.68
N SER A 49 -1.21 7.51 -2.63
CA SER A 49 -1.44 7.29 -4.07
C SER A 49 -1.35 5.80 -4.43
N HIS A 50 -0.34 5.11 -3.90
CA HIS A 50 -0.14 3.68 -4.14
C HIS A 50 -1.28 2.83 -3.57
N VAL A 51 -1.66 3.05 -2.32
CA VAL A 51 -2.74 2.30 -1.64
C VAL A 51 -4.09 2.54 -2.31
N LYS A 52 -4.36 3.77 -2.77
CA LYS A 52 -5.56 4.05 -3.57
C LYS A 52 -5.61 3.19 -4.84
N ALA A 53 -4.47 3.05 -5.53
CA ALA A 53 -4.38 2.21 -6.72
C ALA A 53 -4.54 0.72 -6.39
N MET A 54 -4.00 0.24 -5.26
CA MET A 54 -4.22 -1.13 -4.78
C MET A 54 -5.70 -1.40 -4.48
N VAL A 55 -6.38 -0.49 -3.76
CA VAL A 55 -7.82 -0.62 -3.47
C VAL A 55 -8.63 -0.67 -4.76
N TRP A 56 -8.30 0.19 -5.73
CA TRP A 56 -8.93 0.15 -7.03
C TRP A 56 -8.71 -1.19 -7.74
N ARG A 57 -7.47 -1.70 -7.83
CA ARG A 57 -7.17 -2.98 -8.50
C ARG A 57 -7.81 -4.17 -7.80
N SER A 58 -7.84 -4.17 -6.48
CA SER A 58 -8.56 -5.17 -5.68
C SER A 58 -10.06 -5.20 -6.03
N HIS A 59 -10.66 -4.02 -6.26
CA HIS A 59 -12.05 -3.90 -6.66
C HIS A 59 -12.30 -4.25 -8.14
N SER A 60 -11.54 -3.66 -9.06
CA SER A 60 -11.74 -3.74 -10.51
C SER A 60 -11.20 -5.02 -11.13
N GLY A 61 -10.24 -5.70 -10.48
CA GLY A 61 -9.50 -6.83 -11.03
C GLY A 61 -8.47 -6.43 -12.09
N GLU A 62 -8.13 -5.14 -12.20
CA GLU A 62 -7.09 -4.66 -13.10
C GLU A 62 -5.71 -5.23 -12.70
N SER A 63 -5.04 -5.87 -13.67
CA SER A 63 -3.72 -6.46 -13.46
C SER A 63 -2.63 -5.39 -13.34
N LEU A 64 -1.56 -5.72 -12.63
CA LEU A 64 -0.32 -4.96 -12.71
C LEU A 64 0.32 -5.11 -14.10
N PRO A 65 1.08 -4.09 -14.57
CA PRO A 65 2.03 -4.29 -15.66
C PRO A 65 3.09 -5.32 -15.27
N GLU A 66 3.81 -5.87 -16.25
CA GLU A 66 4.93 -6.75 -15.99
C GLU A 66 6.02 -6.02 -15.19
N VAL A 67 6.46 -6.62 -14.08
CA VAL A 67 7.48 -6.08 -13.19
C VAL A 67 8.62 -7.08 -13.05
N ASP A 68 9.84 -6.61 -13.23
CA ASP A 68 11.05 -7.40 -12.97
C ASP A 68 11.33 -7.45 -11.46
N LEU A 69 11.21 -8.65 -10.88
CA LEU A 69 11.39 -8.85 -9.43
C LEU A 69 12.85 -8.65 -8.97
N SER A 70 13.83 -8.73 -9.87
CA SER A 70 15.23 -8.48 -9.51
C SER A 70 15.48 -7.02 -9.06
N LEU A 71 14.58 -6.10 -9.39
CA LEU A 71 14.62 -4.70 -8.93
C LEU A 71 14.42 -4.56 -7.42
N PHE A 72 13.94 -5.61 -6.74
CA PHE A 72 13.64 -5.58 -5.30
C PHE A 72 14.64 -6.40 -4.46
N ASP A 73 15.73 -6.89 -5.05
CA ASP A 73 16.71 -7.75 -4.34
C ASP A 73 17.38 -7.03 -3.15
N GLU A 74 17.42 -5.69 -3.16
CA GLU A 74 17.96 -4.87 -2.08
C GLU A 74 16.93 -4.51 -0.99
N ILE A 75 15.64 -4.83 -1.21
CA ILE A 75 14.59 -4.55 -0.22
C ILE A 75 14.78 -5.45 0.99
N SER A 76 14.70 -4.86 2.19
CA SER A 76 14.88 -5.65 3.40
C SER A 76 13.74 -6.65 3.62
N PRO A 77 14.02 -7.83 4.20
CA PRO A 77 13.00 -8.82 4.53
C PRO A 77 11.92 -8.31 5.50
N LEU A 78 12.19 -7.23 6.24
CA LEU A 78 11.19 -6.58 7.09
C LEU A 78 10.18 -5.82 6.23
N SER A 79 10.64 -4.96 5.33
CA SER A 79 9.77 -4.15 4.46
C SER A 79 8.89 -5.03 3.58
N LEU A 80 9.44 -6.10 3.03
CA LEU A 80 8.68 -7.07 2.24
C LEU A 80 7.59 -7.76 3.08
N ARG A 81 7.92 -8.26 4.28
CA ARG A 81 6.94 -8.92 5.16
C ARG A 81 5.80 -8.00 5.58
N LEU A 82 6.09 -6.73 5.86
CA LEU A 82 5.05 -5.75 6.19
C LEU A 82 4.14 -5.50 4.97
N ALA A 83 4.72 -5.42 3.76
CA ALA A 83 3.96 -5.25 2.53
C ALA A 83 3.07 -6.45 2.23
N GLU A 84 3.57 -7.68 2.38
CA GLU A 84 2.79 -8.91 2.25
C GLU A 84 1.59 -8.91 3.22
N GLN A 85 1.79 -8.47 4.47
CA GLN A 85 0.72 -8.38 5.45
C GLN A 85 -0.38 -7.40 5.01
N VAL A 86 -0.01 -6.27 4.41
CA VAL A 86 -0.96 -5.27 3.92
C VAL A 86 -1.71 -5.77 2.69
N VAL A 87 -1.00 -6.38 1.74
CA VAL A 87 -1.60 -6.99 0.55
C VAL A 87 -2.64 -8.04 0.95
N ALA A 88 -2.38 -8.82 1.99
CA ALA A 88 -3.33 -9.81 2.52
C ALA A 88 -4.60 -9.22 3.15
N TRP A 89 -4.73 -7.90 3.31
CA TRP A 89 -5.97 -7.25 3.73
C TRP A 89 -6.93 -6.96 2.56
N LEU A 90 -6.44 -7.08 1.34
CA LEU A 90 -7.19 -6.82 0.12
C LEU A 90 -7.26 -8.10 -0.70
N ASP A 91 -8.45 -8.38 -1.23
CA ASP A 91 -8.63 -9.55 -2.10
C ASP A 91 -8.13 -9.24 -3.52
N LYS A 92 -7.82 -10.29 -4.29
CA LYS A 92 -7.55 -10.21 -5.74
C LYS A 92 -6.37 -9.30 -6.14
N LEU A 93 -5.40 -9.12 -5.25
CA LEU A 93 -4.14 -8.48 -5.60
C LEU A 93 -3.11 -9.48 -6.11
N ALA A 94 -2.30 -9.03 -7.06
CA ALA A 94 -1.16 -9.79 -7.55
C ALA A 94 -0.04 -9.84 -6.48
N TYR A 95 0.78 -10.89 -6.51
CA TYR A 95 1.86 -11.06 -5.54
C TYR A 95 2.92 -9.94 -5.65
N GLU A 96 3.12 -9.43 -6.85
CA GLU A 96 4.02 -8.34 -7.21
C GLU A 96 3.66 -7.02 -6.49
N GLU A 97 2.41 -6.85 -6.04
CA GLU A 97 2.01 -5.68 -5.24
C GLU A 97 2.80 -5.57 -3.94
N ALA A 98 3.12 -6.70 -3.31
CA ALA A 98 3.90 -6.68 -2.08
C ALA A 98 5.30 -6.13 -2.35
N HIS A 99 5.89 -6.44 -3.50
CA HIS A 99 7.20 -5.94 -3.89
C HIS A 99 7.14 -4.43 -4.14
N LEU A 100 6.16 -3.96 -4.89
CA LEU A 100 5.98 -2.52 -5.15
C LEU A 100 5.71 -1.72 -3.87
N LEU A 101 4.82 -2.23 -3.01
CA LEU A 101 4.48 -1.58 -1.74
C LEU A 101 5.69 -1.55 -0.79
N SER A 102 6.51 -2.61 -0.78
CA SER A 102 7.67 -2.71 0.11
C SER A 102 8.71 -1.59 -0.10
N VAL A 103 8.80 -1.01 -1.31
CA VAL A 103 9.66 0.15 -1.60
C VAL A 103 9.28 1.35 -0.73
N HIS A 104 7.99 1.61 -0.53
CA HIS A 104 7.53 2.71 0.32
C HIS A 104 7.96 2.53 1.79
N PHE A 105 7.97 1.28 2.26
CA PHE A 105 8.37 0.94 3.63
C PHE A 105 9.88 1.01 3.81
N GLU A 106 10.64 0.52 2.82
CA GLU A 106 12.10 0.60 2.83
C GLU A 106 12.58 2.05 2.86
N VAL A 107 12.07 2.89 1.96
CA VAL A 107 12.44 4.31 1.88
C VAL A 107 12.02 5.08 3.13
N ALA A 108 10.89 4.75 3.75
CA ALA A 108 10.49 5.34 5.03
C ALA A 108 11.43 4.92 6.17
N LYS A 109 11.84 3.66 6.22
CA LYS A 109 12.76 3.11 7.22
C LYS A 109 14.17 3.73 7.10
N GLU A 110 14.70 3.89 5.90
CA GLU A 110 16.03 4.48 5.67
C GLU A 110 16.09 5.98 6.02
N ASN A 111 14.97 6.69 5.86
CA ASN A 111 14.86 8.08 6.26
C ASN A 111 15.06 8.26 7.79
N GLU A 112 14.63 7.30 8.60
CA GLU A 112 14.89 7.33 10.04
C GLU A 112 16.37 7.13 10.37
N LEU A 113 17.03 6.15 9.75
CA LEU A 113 18.46 5.91 9.90
C LEU A 113 19.30 7.14 9.56
N SER A 114 18.92 7.87 8.51
CA SER A 114 19.58 9.12 8.11
C SER A 114 19.34 10.27 9.09
N SER A 115 18.20 10.29 9.79
CA SER A 115 17.86 11.31 10.80
C SER A 115 18.48 11.05 12.18
N VAL A 116 18.79 9.78 12.50
CA VAL A 116 19.41 9.37 13.77
C VAL A 116 20.93 9.50 13.73
N LEU A 117 21.58 9.28 12.59
CA LEU A 117 23.04 9.42 12.44
C LEU A 117 23.51 10.87 12.36
N ASN A 118 22.60 11.83 12.21
CA ASN A 118 22.89 13.27 12.09
C ASN A 118 22.51 14.09 13.34
N GLN A 119 22.27 13.42 14.49
CA GLN A 119 22.06 14.05 15.81
C GLN A 119 23.14 13.62 16.80
#